data_AF-A0AA39SHQ9-F1
#
_entry.id   AF-A0AA39SHQ9-F1
#
_cell.length_a   1.000
_cell.length_b   1.000
_cell.length_c   1.000
_cell.angle_alpha   90.00
_cell.angle_beta   90.00
_cell.angle_gamma   90.00
#
_symmetry.space_group_name_H-M   'P 1'
#
loop_
_entity.id
_entity.type
_entity.pdbx_description
1 polymer ?
#
loop_
_entity_poly.entity_id
_entity_poly.type
_entity_poly.pdbx_seq_one_letter_code
_entity_poly.pdbx_strand_id
1 'polypeptide(L)'
;MSQRPKRGVLPPAQENIEKIEKVVNDGNSYGAQQMYKSMCARYVSAQRYSEALDLLQSGACLQLKKNQITCGAELAALFVDTLVKGKIPYNDESLGRVRKIYELFPQIPVKHDLGLDDDVQELAEALGAAKIRVECCSSFLKAALRWSVEFGAPRLGSPEIHVMLAEYLYSESPELDMARVSYHFVRGNNPMKLLLL
;
A
#
# COMPACT_ATOMS: atom_id res chain seq x y z
N MET A 1 -3.13 26.84 -35.91
CA MET A 1 -2.96 26.82 -34.45
C MET A 1 -4.09 26.00 -33.86
N SER A 2 -3.84 24.73 -33.52
CA SER A 2 -4.86 23.82 -32.97
C SER A 2 -5.20 24.25 -31.55
N GLN A 3 -6.44 24.67 -31.32
CA GLN A 3 -6.93 25.00 -29.98
C GLN A 3 -6.95 23.73 -29.15
N ARG A 4 -6.06 23.63 -28.16
CA ARG A 4 -6.17 22.64 -27.10
C ARG A 4 -7.56 22.78 -26.47
N PRO A 5 -8.34 21.69 -26.33
CA PRO A 5 -9.65 21.77 -25.70
C PRO A 5 -9.48 22.33 -24.30
N LYS A 6 -10.31 23.31 -23.93
CA LYS A 6 -10.39 23.86 -22.58
C LYS A 6 -10.52 22.67 -21.62
N ARG A 7 -9.49 22.42 -20.79
CA ARG A 7 -9.56 21.41 -19.74
C ARG A 7 -10.74 21.80 -18.85
N GLY A 8 -11.87 21.09 -18.97
CA GLY A 8 -13.03 21.30 -18.10
C GLY A 8 -12.60 21.25 -16.64
N VAL A 9 -13.31 22.01 -15.79
CA VAL A 9 -13.08 22.02 -14.35
C VAL A 9 -13.04 20.58 -13.85
N LEU A 10 -11.94 20.20 -13.18
CA LEU A 10 -11.81 18.85 -12.64
C LEU A 10 -12.86 18.67 -11.54
N PRO A 11 -13.69 17.61 -11.59
CA PRO A 11 -14.71 17.39 -10.58
C PRO A 11 -14.07 17.09 -9.21
N PRO A 12 -14.84 17.16 -8.10
CA PRO A 12 -14.39 16.69 -6.79
C PRO A 12 -13.94 15.22 -6.83
N ALA A 13 -13.03 14.84 -5.94
CA ALA A 13 -12.52 13.46 -5.86
C ALA A 13 -13.67 12.45 -5.73
N GLN A 14 -14.65 12.76 -4.87
CA GLN A 14 -15.77 11.90 -4.54
C GLN A 14 -16.57 11.42 -5.77
N GLU A 15 -16.84 12.31 -6.72
CA GLU A 15 -17.58 11.96 -7.93
C GLU A 15 -16.81 10.95 -8.80
N ASN A 16 -15.48 11.10 -8.90
CA ASN A 16 -14.64 10.15 -9.63
C ASN A 16 -14.47 8.85 -8.86
N ILE A 17 -14.38 8.90 -7.53
CA ILE A 17 -14.33 7.72 -6.67
C ILE A 17 -15.57 6.87 -6.95
N GLU A 18 -16.78 7.40 -6.77
CA GLU A 18 -18.03 6.66 -6.97
C GLU A 18 -18.15 6.03 -8.37
N LYS A 19 -17.69 6.74 -9.40
CA LYS A 19 -17.68 6.22 -10.78
C LYS A 19 -16.72 5.03 -10.93
N ILE A 20 -15.50 5.13 -10.40
CA ILE A 20 -14.49 4.07 -10.56
C ILE A 20 -14.83 2.88 -9.65
N GLU A 21 -15.39 3.10 -8.46
CA GLU A 21 -15.80 2.03 -7.55
C GLU A 21 -16.84 1.10 -8.19
N LYS A 22 -17.76 1.63 -9.01
CA LYS A 22 -18.68 0.82 -9.81
C LYS A 22 -17.94 -0.12 -10.76
N VAL A 23 -16.92 0.38 -11.47
CA VAL A 23 -16.10 -0.44 -12.39
C VAL A 23 -15.36 -1.56 -11.65
N VAL A 24 -14.88 -1.28 -10.44
CA VAL A 24 -14.28 -2.31 -9.57
C VAL A 24 -15.34 -3.33 -9.13
N ASN A 25 -16.57 -2.90 -8.84
CA ASN A 25 -17.72 -3.75 -8.49
C ASN A 25 -18.18 -4.66 -9.64
N ASP A 26 -17.99 -4.21 -10.87
CA ASP A 26 -18.27 -5.01 -12.07
C ASP A 26 -17.15 -6.02 -12.42
N GLY A 27 -16.13 -6.15 -11.55
CA GLY A 27 -15.05 -7.14 -11.69
C GLY A 27 -13.86 -6.70 -12.55
N ASN A 28 -13.85 -5.47 -13.09
CA ASN A 28 -12.76 -4.96 -13.92
C ASN A 28 -11.69 -4.25 -13.08
N SER A 29 -10.97 -5.01 -12.26
CA SER A 29 -9.95 -4.50 -11.34
C SER A 29 -8.82 -3.75 -12.04
N TYR A 30 -8.29 -4.31 -13.14
CA TYR A 30 -7.20 -3.68 -13.89
C TYR A 30 -7.65 -2.40 -14.62
N GLY A 31 -8.83 -2.42 -15.26
CA GLY A 31 -9.39 -1.24 -15.90
C GLY A 31 -9.63 -0.11 -14.90
N ALA A 32 -10.22 -0.42 -13.75
CA ALA A 32 -10.41 0.54 -12.67
C ALA A 32 -9.09 1.10 -12.14
N GLN A 33 -8.06 0.26 -11.99
CA GLN A 33 -6.72 0.70 -11.60
C GLN A 33 -6.16 1.74 -12.57
N GLN A 34 -6.26 1.52 -13.89
CA GLN A 34 -5.82 2.50 -14.88
C GLN A 34 -6.64 3.80 -14.82
N MET A 35 -7.94 3.72 -14.52
CA MET A 35 -8.78 4.90 -14.30
C MET A 35 -8.34 5.71 -13.08
N TYR A 36 -8.05 5.05 -11.94
CA TYR A 36 -7.49 5.70 -10.74
C TYR A 36 -6.17 6.42 -11.06
N LYS A 37 -5.23 5.74 -11.75
CA LYS A 37 -3.94 6.32 -12.14
C LYS A 37 -4.10 7.54 -13.05
N SER A 38 -4.97 7.45 -14.04
CA SER A 38 -5.26 8.55 -14.97
C SER A 38 -5.87 9.77 -14.26
N MET A 39 -6.85 9.55 -13.38
CA MET A 39 -7.48 10.65 -12.64
C MET A 39 -6.52 11.27 -11.61
N CYS A 40 -5.72 10.46 -10.91
CA CYS A 40 -4.65 10.94 -10.06
C CYS A 40 -3.70 11.88 -10.82
N ALA A 41 -3.20 11.45 -11.99
CA ALA A 41 -2.30 12.27 -12.80
C ALA A 41 -2.90 13.65 -13.16
N ARG A 42 -4.21 13.71 -13.39
CA ARG A 42 -4.94 14.97 -13.65
C ARG A 42 -4.99 15.86 -12.41
N TYR A 43 -5.32 15.31 -11.23
CA TYR A 43 -5.33 16.07 -9.98
C TYR A 43 -3.94 16.57 -9.61
N VAL A 44 -2.91 15.73 -9.69
CA VAL A 44 -1.51 16.10 -9.44
C VAL A 44 -1.05 17.20 -10.40
N SER A 45 -1.38 17.10 -11.68
CA SER A 45 -1.06 18.17 -12.66
C SER A 45 -1.74 19.50 -12.37
N ALA A 46 -2.84 19.47 -11.61
CA ALA A 46 -3.55 20.65 -11.13
C ALA A 46 -3.15 21.04 -9.70
N GLN A 47 -2.10 20.43 -9.13
CA GLN A 47 -1.64 20.62 -7.74
C GLN A 47 -2.72 20.34 -6.67
N ARG A 48 -3.74 19.56 -7.03
CA ARG A 48 -4.84 19.13 -6.15
C ARG A 48 -4.48 17.84 -5.43
N TYR A 49 -3.46 17.91 -4.57
CA TYR A 49 -2.88 16.73 -3.94
C TYR A 49 -3.82 16.06 -2.95
N SER A 50 -4.64 16.82 -2.21
CA SER A 50 -5.62 16.24 -1.29
C SER A 50 -6.58 15.31 -2.03
N GLU A 51 -7.16 15.78 -3.14
CA GLU A 51 -8.08 14.99 -3.95
C GLU A 51 -7.40 13.78 -4.60
N ALA A 52 -6.15 13.93 -5.04
CA ALA A 52 -5.38 12.80 -5.57
C ALA A 52 -5.16 11.73 -4.49
N LEU A 53 -4.84 12.13 -3.25
CA LEU A 53 -4.64 11.21 -2.13
C LEU A 53 -5.95 10.53 -1.73
N ASP A 54 -7.08 11.24 -1.72
CA ASP A 54 -8.40 10.68 -1.39
C ASP A 54 -8.80 9.61 -2.41
N LEU A 55 -8.61 9.92 -3.68
CA LEU A 55 -8.85 9.03 -4.79
C LEU A 55 -8.00 7.75 -4.69
N LEU A 56 -6.68 7.90 -4.47
CA LEU A 56 -5.76 6.76 -4.41
C LEU A 56 -5.97 5.91 -3.17
N GLN A 57 -6.22 6.52 -2.01
CA GLN A 57 -6.55 5.78 -0.80
C GLN A 57 -7.82 4.96 -1.00
N SER A 58 -8.88 5.54 -1.59
CA SER A 58 -10.12 4.77 -1.85
C SER A 58 -9.85 3.60 -2.79
N GLY A 59 -9.14 3.83 -3.90
CA GLY A 59 -8.82 2.79 -4.86
C GLY A 59 -7.94 1.68 -4.30
N ALA A 60 -6.88 2.02 -3.55
CA ALA A 60 -6.03 1.04 -2.88
C ALA A 60 -6.84 0.19 -1.90
N CYS A 61 -7.64 0.83 -1.04
CA CYS A 61 -8.48 0.14 -0.06
C CYS A 61 -9.49 -0.81 -0.73
N LEU A 62 -10.18 -0.36 -1.79
CA LEU A 62 -11.20 -1.14 -2.46
C LEU A 62 -10.61 -2.36 -3.18
N GLN A 63 -9.49 -2.19 -3.87
CA GLN A 63 -8.79 -3.29 -4.56
C GLN A 63 -8.29 -4.34 -3.57
N LEU A 64 -7.67 -3.90 -2.47
CA LEU A 64 -7.18 -4.80 -1.42
C LEU A 64 -8.33 -5.59 -0.78
N LYS A 65 -9.47 -4.94 -0.47
CA LYS A 65 -10.69 -5.60 0.03
C LYS A 65 -11.24 -6.68 -0.91
N LYS A 66 -10.90 -6.64 -2.19
CA LYS A 66 -11.29 -7.63 -3.20
C LYS A 66 -10.20 -8.63 -3.54
N ASN A 67 -9.19 -8.74 -2.68
CA ASN A 67 -8.02 -9.59 -2.88
C ASN A 67 -7.23 -9.26 -4.16
N GLN A 68 -7.40 -8.06 -4.73
CA GLN A 68 -6.65 -7.60 -5.90
C GLN A 68 -5.35 -6.95 -5.43
N ILE A 69 -4.48 -7.77 -4.82
CA ILE A 69 -3.30 -7.32 -4.07
C ILE A 69 -2.37 -6.46 -4.93
N THR A 70 -2.04 -6.92 -6.14
CA THR A 70 -1.14 -6.21 -7.05
C THR A 70 -1.71 -4.85 -7.47
N CYS A 71 -2.99 -4.81 -7.83
CA CYS A 71 -3.69 -3.58 -8.21
C CYS A 71 -3.74 -2.58 -7.04
N GLY A 72 -4.10 -3.07 -5.84
CA GLY A 72 -4.18 -2.26 -4.64
C GLY A 72 -2.83 -1.72 -4.20
N ALA A 73 -1.78 -2.56 -4.24
CA ALA A 73 -0.43 -2.18 -3.86
C ALA A 73 0.18 -1.14 -4.81
N GLU A 74 -0.08 -1.23 -6.12
CA GLU A 74 0.38 -0.22 -7.07
C GLU A 74 -0.29 1.15 -6.83
N LEU A 75 -1.59 1.17 -6.47
CA LEU A 75 -2.26 2.42 -6.07
C LEU A 75 -1.74 2.94 -4.72
N ALA A 76 -1.40 2.05 -3.79
CA ALA A 76 -0.78 2.40 -2.51
C ALA A 76 0.63 2.99 -2.71
N ALA A 77 1.43 2.45 -3.63
CA ALA A 77 2.71 3.02 -4.01
C ALA A 77 2.55 4.42 -4.62
N LEU A 78 1.59 4.59 -5.54
CA LEU A 78 1.28 5.89 -6.12
C LEU A 78 0.75 6.89 -5.09
N PHE A 79 0.06 6.42 -4.04
CA PHE A 79 -0.36 7.24 -2.90
C PHE A 79 0.86 7.83 -2.19
N VAL A 80 1.87 7.01 -1.88
CA VAL A 80 3.12 7.50 -1.27
C VAL A 80 3.87 8.46 -2.19
N ASP A 81 3.97 8.17 -3.48
CA ASP A 81 4.57 9.09 -4.45
C ASP A 81 3.84 10.44 -4.49
N THR A 82 2.52 10.43 -4.28
CA THR A 82 1.70 11.64 -4.22
C THR A 82 1.93 12.41 -2.93
N LEU A 83 2.15 11.73 -1.79
CA LEU A 83 2.58 12.38 -0.55
C LEU A 83 3.91 13.13 -0.75
N VAL A 84 4.90 12.48 -1.39
CA VAL A 84 6.21 13.08 -1.70
C VAL A 84 6.06 14.27 -2.64
N LYS A 85 5.35 14.11 -3.77
CA LYS A 85 5.13 15.19 -4.75
C LYS A 85 4.37 16.38 -4.17
N GLY A 86 3.41 16.12 -3.29
CA GLY A 86 2.65 17.14 -2.57
C GLY A 86 3.39 17.75 -1.39
N LYS A 87 4.58 17.24 -1.06
CA LYS A 87 5.37 17.59 0.13
C LYS A 87 4.54 17.53 1.42
N ILE A 88 3.70 16.50 1.51
CA ILE A 88 2.79 16.33 2.64
C ILE A 88 3.62 16.00 3.88
N PRO A 89 3.51 16.78 4.97
CA PRO A 89 4.29 16.55 6.18
C PRO A 89 3.89 15.22 6.83
N TYR A 90 4.87 14.56 7.43
CA TYR A 90 4.63 13.42 8.30
C TYR A 90 3.98 13.91 9.61
N ASN A 91 2.77 13.42 9.88
CA ASN A 91 1.99 13.69 11.08
C ASN A 91 0.97 12.55 11.30
N ASP A 92 0.20 12.62 12.40
CA ASP A 92 -0.76 11.57 12.75
C ASP A 92 -1.84 11.33 11.68
N GLU A 93 -2.29 12.39 11.00
CA GLU A 93 -3.30 12.29 9.95
C GLU A 93 -2.76 11.52 8.73
N SER A 94 -1.64 11.95 8.19
CA SER A 94 -1.01 11.32 7.01
C SER A 94 -0.52 9.90 7.31
N LEU A 95 0.03 9.65 8.51
CA LEU A 95 0.34 8.31 8.98
C LEU A 95 -0.92 7.44 9.14
N GLY A 96 -2.02 8.02 9.63
CA GLY A 96 -3.31 7.33 9.74
C GLY A 96 -3.82 6.83 8.39
N ARG A 97 -3.57 7.58 7.31
CA ARG A 97 -3.90 7.16 5.94
C ARG A 97 -3.03 6.00 5.45
N VAL A 98 -1.72 6.03 5.72
CA VAL A 98 -0.80 4.91 5.43
C VAL A 98 -1.25 3.65 6.18
N ARG A 99 -1.56 3.79 7.49
CA ARG A 99 -2.06 2.71 8.34
C ARG A 99 -3.34 2.10 7.81
N LYS A 100 -4.31 2.92 7.38
CA LYS A 100 -5.58 2.46 6.82
C LYS A 100 -5.41 1.59 5.57
N ILE A 101 -4.43 1.92 4.71
CA ILE A 101 -4.12 1.08 3.54
C ILE A 101 -3.41 -0.21 3.99
N TYR A 102 -2.46 -0.10 4.92
CA TYR A 102 -1.73 -1.25 5.48
C TYR A 102 -2.67 -2.31 6.09
N GLU A 103 -3.65 -1.88 6.89
CA GLU A 103 -4.61 -2.78 7.58
C GLU A 103 -5.48 -3.60 6.61
N LEU A 104 -5.53 -3.24 5.33
CA LEU A 104 -6.27 -3.97 4.30
C LEU A 104 -5.41 -4.92 3.48
N PHE A 105 -4.08 -4.93 3.67
CA PHE A 105 -3.25 -5.98 3.09
C PHE A 105 -3.63 -7.34 3.72
N PRO A 106 -3.83 -8.40 2.92
CA PRO A 106 -4.27 -9.68 3.48
C PRO A 106 -3.23 -10.29 4.42
N GLN A 107 -3.67 -10.62 5.62
CA GLN A 107 -2.90 -11.36 6.64
C GLN A 107 -3.37 -12.81 6.61
N ILE A 108 -2.67 -13.64 5.83
CA ILE A 108 -2.95 -15.06 5.67
C ILE A 108 -1.68 -15.79 6.10
N PRO A 109 -1.64 -16.28 7.35
CA PRO A 109 -0.48 -16.97 7.89
C PRO A 109 -0.02 -18.08 6.96
N VAL A 110 1.28 -18.11 6.68
CA VAL A 110 1.88 -19.19 5.90
C VAL A 110 1.92 -20.44 6.80
N LYS A 111 1.32 -21.54 6.37
CA LYS A 111 1.41 -22.81 7.10
C LYS A 111 2.86 -23.30 6.99
N HIS A 112 3.56 -23.38 8.13
CA HIS A 112 4.95 -23.85 8.19
C HIS A 112 5.09 -25.37 8.34
N ASP A 113 3.99 -26.07 8.62
CA ASP A 113 3.98 -27.51 8.90
C ASP A 113 2.87 -28.15 8.06
N LEU A 114 3.26 -28.79 6.96
CA LEU A 114 2.35 -29.44 6.02
C LEU A 114 2.87 -30.85 5.70
N GLY A 115 1.99 -31.84 5.86
CA GLY A 115 2.31 -33.26 5.71
C GLY A 115 2.69 -33.64 4.28
N LEU A 116 3.31 -34.81 4.13
CA LEU A 116 3.85 -35.35 2.87
C LEU A 116 2.80 -35.63 1.76
N ASP A 117 1.53 -35.30 1.98
CA ASP A 117 0.38 -35.67 1.15
C ASP A 117 -0.29 -34.47 0.46
N ASP A 118 0.20 -33.24 0.68
CA ASP A 118 -0.31 -32.04 -0.01
C ASP A 118 0.17 -32.01 -1.49
N ASP A 119 -0.75 -31.65 -2.39
CA ASP A 119 -0.45 -31.46 -3.81
C ASP A 119 0.66 -30.40 -3.98
N VAL A 120 1.87 -30.85 -4.35
CA VAL A 120 3.07 -30.02 -4.52
C VAL A 120 2.81 -28.76 -5.37
N GLN A 121 1.88 -28.86 -6.32
CA GLN A 121 1.45 -27.75 -7.18
C GLN A 121 0.66 -26.67 -6.40
N GLU A 122 -0.31 -27.06 -5.58
CA GLU A 122 -1.09 -26.11 -4.75
C GLU A 122 -0.19 -25.40 -3.74
N LEU A 123 0.76 -26.12 -3.16
CA LEU A 123 1.77 -25.54 -2.26
C LEU A 123 2.64 -24.49 -2.96
N ALA A 124 3.11 -24.79 -4.18
CA ALA A 124 3.90 -23.85 -4.96
C ALA A 124 3.12 -22.57 -5.31
N GLU A 125 1.83 -22.71 -5.63
CA GLU A 125 0.94 -21.58 -5.92
C GLU A 125 0.67 -20.73 -4.67
N ALA A 126 0.38 -21.36 -3.53
CA ALA A 126 0.18 -20.68 -2.25
C ALA A 126 1.44 -19.93 -1.81
N LEU A 127 2.61 -20.55 -1.99
CA LEU A 127 3.91 -19.95 -1.73
C LEU A 127 4.17 -18.73 -2.64
N GLY A 128 3.88 -18.85 -3.94
CA GLY A 128 3.97 -17.76 -4.90
C GLY A 128 3.06 -16.59 -4.52
N ALA A 129 1.81 -16.88 -4.16
CA ALA A 129 0.85 -15.87 -3.70
C ALA A 129 1.31 -15.16 -2.41
N ALA A 130 1.88 -15.90 -1.45
CA ALA A 130 2.46 -15.34 -0.23
C ALA A 130 3.65 -14.40 -0.54
N LYS A 131 4.57 -14.82 -1.41
CA LYS A 131 5.70 -13.99 -1.86
C LYS A 131 5.21 -12.67 -2.48
N ILE A 132 4.23 -12.73 -3.37
CA ILE A 132 3.63 -11.54 -3.99
C ILE A 132 3.02 -10.60 -2.94
N ARG A 133 2.27 -11.13 -1.96
CA ARG A 133 1.69 -10.32 -0.87
C ARG A 133 2.75 -9.58 -0.08
N VAL A 134 3.81 -10.30 0.33
CA VAL A 134 4.91 -9.76 1.12
C VAL A 134 5.69 -8.70 0.36
N GLU A 135 6.00 -8.95 -0.91
CA GLU A 135 6.68 -7.99 -1.77
C GLU A 135 5.86 -6.70 -1.95
N CYS A 136 4.56 -6.85 -2.22
CA CYS A 136 3.64 -5.74 -2.41
C CYS A 136 3.52 -4.87 -1.15
N CYS A 137 3.23 -5.48 0.00
CA CYS A 137 3.08 -4.74 1.25
C CYS A 137 4.40 -4.11 1.72
N SER A 138 5.49 -4.89 1.72
CA SER A 138 6.79 -4.39 2.19
C SER A 138 7.33 -3.27 1.30
N SER A 139 7.11 -3.32 -0.01
CA SER A 139 7.53 -2.25 -0.93
C SER A 139 6.76 -0.96 -0.66
N PHE A 140 5.45 -1.05 -0.43
CA PHE A 140 4.61 0.08 -0.02
C PHE A 140 5.10 0.70 1.30
N LEU A 141 5.28 -0.12 2.35
CA LEU A 141 5.73 0.36 3.66
C LEU A 141 7.15 0.93 3.63
N LYS A 142 8.08 0.34 2.84
CA LYS A 142 9.42 0.90 2.64
C LYS A 142 9.38 2.25 1.93
N ALA A 143 8.47 2.44 0.97
CA ALA A 143 8.26 3.73 0.33
C ALA A 143 7.72 4.75 1.35
N ALA A 144 6.70 4.37 2.13
CA ALA A 144 6.13 5.22 3.16
C ALA A 144 7.17 5.60 4.23
N LEU A 145 8.06 4.66 4.60
CA LEU A 145 9.16 4.92 5.52
C LEU A 145 10.11 6.00 4.98
N ARG A 146 10.50 5.92 3.70
CA ARG A 146 11.33 6.95 3.05
C ARG A 146 10.64 8.32 3.03
N TRP A 147 9.37 8.36 2.65
CA TRP A 147 8.56 9.58 2.72
C TRP A 147 8.55 10.16 4.14
N SER A 148 8.37 9.32 5.16
CA SER A 148 8.34 9.79 6.56
C SER A 148 9.65 10.49 6.95
N VAL A 149 10.81 9.92 6.61
CA VAL A 149 12.13 10.54 6.88
C VAL A 149 12.25 11.90 6.20
N GLU A 150 11.82 11.99 4.94
CA GLU A 150 11.97 13.19 4.14
C GLU A 150 11.08 14.35 4.62
N PHE A 151 9.90 14.03 5.17
CA PHE A 151 8.87 15.04 5.45
C PHE A 151 8.48 15.19 6.93
N GLY A 152 9.29 14.72 7.88
CA GLY A 152 9.18 15.15 9.29
C GLY A 152 9.29 14.07 10.36
N ALA A 153 9.51 12.80 10.00
CA ALA A 153 9.77 11.73 10.96
C ALA A 153 11.22 11.79 11.49
N PRO A 154 11.55 11.01 12.54
CA PRO A 154 12.93 10.87 13.01
C PRO A 154 13.88 10.42 11.89
N ARG A 155 15.20 10.60 12.08
CA ARG A 155 16.24 10.29 11.09
C ARG A 155 16.18 8.85 10.53
N LEU A 156 15.68 7.91 11.33
CA LEU A 156 15.54 6.51 10.93
C LEU A 156 14.16 6.18 10.35
N GLY A 157 13.23 7.13 10.33
CA GLY A 157 11.86 7.00 9.85
C GLY A 157 10.85 6.81 10.98
N SER A 158 9.58 6.72 10.62
CA SER A 158 8.48 6.49 11.57
C SER A 158 8.65 5.15 12.31
N PRO A 159 8.69 5.17 13.66
CA PRO A 159 8.67 3.95 14.46
C PRO A 159 7.45 3.07 14.18
N GLU A 160 6.29 3.67 13.94
CA GLU A 160 5.05 2.94 13.65
C GLU A 160 5.13 2.19 12.31
N ILE A 161 5.67 2.83 11.26
CA ILE A 161 5.89 2.15 9.96
C ILE A 161 6.91 1.03 10.12
N HIS A 162 7.94 1.23 10.94
CA HIS A 162 8.87 0.17 11.31
C HIS A 162 8.18 -1.04 11.97
N VAL A 163 7.29 -0.81 12.93
CA VAL A 163 6.51 -1.87 13.58
C VAL A 163 5.63 -2.60 12.57
N MET A 164 4.86 -1.87 11.75
CA MET A 164 4.01 -2.48 10.70
C MET A 164 4.82 -3.38 9.76
N LEU A 165 5.99 -2.91 9.33
CA LEU A 165 6.85 -3.67 8.43
C LEU A 165 7.46 -4.90 9.11
N ALA A 166 7.86 -4.78 10.37
CA ALA A 166 8.39 -5.91 11.13
C ALA A 166 7.32 -6.99 11.37
N GLU A 167 6.13 -6.59 11.80
CA GLU A 167 5.01 -7.49 12.05
C GLU A 167 4.58 -8.24 10.79
N TYR A 168 4.41 -7.51 9.68
CA TYR A 168 3.99 -8.12 8.43
C TYR A 168 5.06 -9.06 7.85
N LEU A 169 6.35 -8.69 7.92
CA LEU A 169 7.43 -9.58 7.51
C LEU A 169 7.50 -10.82 8.40
N TYR A 170 7.20 -10.71 9.69
CA TYR A 170 7.21 -11.84 10.60
C TYR A 170 6.08 -12.83 10.33
N SER A 171 4.84 -12.34 10.16
CA SER A 171 3.66 -13.22 10.03
C SER A 171 3.41 -13.73 8.62
N GLU A 172 3.78 -12.97 7.59
CA GLU A 172 3.38 -13.25 6.21
C GLU A 172 4.52 -13.78 5.34
N SER A 173 5.78 -13.67 5.77
CA SER A 173 6.91 -14.15 4.96
C SER A 173 6.94 -15.68 4.93
N PRO A 174 6.89 -16.30 3.76
CA PRO A 174 7.00 -17.75 3.68
C PRO A 174 8.39 -18.26 4.07
N GLU A 175 9.42 -17.43 3.84
CA GLU A 175 10.79 -17.67 4.26
C GLU A 175 11.19 -16.52 5.19
N LEU A 176 11.32 -16.81 6.48
CA LEU A 176 11.50 -15.81 7.52
C LEU A 176 12.97 -15.34 7.60
N ASP A 177 13.21 -14.06 7.26
CA ASP A 177 14.50 -13.39 7.47
C ASP A 177 14.49 -12.63 8.80
N MET A 178 14.91 -13.32 9.87
CA MET A 178 14.94 -12.76 11.22
C MET A 178 15.85 -11.54 11.35
N ALA A 179 16.89 -11.41 10.52
CA ALA A 179 17.75 -10.23 10.55
C ALA A 179 17.00 -8.99 10.07
N ARG A 180 16.22 -9.11 8.98
CA ARG A 180 15.35 -8.03 8.48
C ARG A 180 14.23 -7.69 9.46
N VAL A 181 13.57 -8.70 10.03
CA VAL A 181 12.50 -8.49 11.03
C VAL A 181 13.04 -7.74 12.25
N SER A 182 14.16 -8.23 12.82
CA SER A 182 14.80 -7.60 13.99
C SER A 182 15.26 -6.18 13.70
N TYR A 183 15.79 -5.91 12.50
CA TYR A 183 16.19 -4.57 12.07
C TYR A 183 15.04 -3.57 12.20
N HIS A 184 13.81 -3.95 11.83
CA HIS A 184 12.66 -3.08 11.90
C HIS A 184 12.09 -2.98 13.33
N PHE A 185 12.01 -4.07 14.10
CA PHE A 185 11.53 -4.01 15.50
C PHE A 185 12.35 -3.08 16.39
N VAL A 186 13.69 -3.15 16.29
CA VAL A 186 14.59 -2.29 17.06
C VAL A 186 14.33 -0.80 16.77
N ARG A 187 14.04 -0.45 15.52
CA ARG A 187 13.75 0.93 15.09
C ARG A 187 12.31 1.37 15.34
N GLY A 188 11.40 0.41 15.50
CA GLY A 188 10.02 0.65 15.91
C GLY A 188 9.86 0.98 17.40
N ASN A 189 10.96 0.99 18.16
CA ASN A 189 10.97 1.18 19.61
C ASN A 189 10.01 0.21 20.34
N ASN A 190 9.86 -1.01 19.80
CA ASN A 190 9.06 -2.08 20.39
C ASN A 190 9.97 -3.29 20.75
N PRO A 191 10.88 -3.14 21.72
CA PRO A 191 11.82 -4.20 22.09
C PRO A 191 11.15 -5.37 22.82
N MET A 192 9.98 -5.17 23.44
CA MET A 192 9.29 -6.22 24.21
C MET A 192 8.74 -7.34 23.32
N LYS A 193 8.36 -7.05 22.06
CA LYS A 193 8.03 -8.11 21.09
C LYS A 193 9.25 -8.92 20.69
N LEU A 194 10.45 -8.34 20.70
CA LEU A 194 11.70 -9.06 20.37
C LEU A 194 12.05 -10.16 21.40
N LEU A 195 11.51 -10.07 22.63
CA LEU A 195 11.71 -11.04 23.71
C LEU A 195 10.65 -12.16 23.73
N LEU A 196 9.60 -12.03 22.92
CA LEU A 196 8.50 -13.00 22.79
C LEU A 196 8.54 -13.77 21.44
N LEU A 197 9.54 -13.48 20.62
CA LEU A 197 9.88 -14.15 19.36
C LEU A 197 11.09 -15.06 19.58
#